data_AF-A0A673I8G0-F1
#
_entry.id   AF-A0A673I8G0-F1
#
_cell.length_a   1.000
_cell.length_b   1.000
_cell.length_c   1.000
_cell.angle_alpha   90.00
_cell.angle_beta   90.00
_cell.angle_gamma   90.00
#
_symmetry.space_group_name_H-M   'P 1'
#
loop_
_entity.id
_entity.type
_entity.pdbx_description
1 polymer ?
#
loop_
_entity_poly.entity_id
_entity_poly.type
_entity_poly.pdbx_seq_one_letter_code
_entity_poly.pdbx_strand_id
1 'polypeptide(L)'
;MSQVTKVLLDLTQRRNFYAGDLLSSVEILRNVTDTFKRASYEPSSDDVQNFFQIISNLLEEENREKWEDAQQIYPGSVELMQVIEEFIHIVGLGMKDFHNAYLMTGNLVASIQRLPAVSVMTDINFPMKGRKGMVDWARNSEDKVVIPKGIFVPQTAATGIFLIVLSSNLDCFPADMDGSPVFILGTVLYKTLGLMLPAPR
;
A
#
# COMPACT_ATOMS: atom_id res chain seq x y z
N MET A 1 -19.41 -3.49 5.82
CA MET A 1 -18.20 -2.90 5.21
C MET A 1 -17.50 -3.90 4.30
N SER A 2 -17.14 -5.11 4.80
CA SER A 2 -16.55 -6.18 3.95
C SER A 2 -17.38 -6.55 2.71
N GLN A 3 -18.71 -6.33 2.73
CA GLN A 3 -19.58 -6.60 1.59
C GLN A 3 -19.30 -5.73 0.36
N VAL A 4 -18.94 -4.45 0.53
CA VAL A 4 -18.64 -3.56 -0.61
C VAL A 4 -17.35 -4.00 -1.29
N THR A 5 -16.31 -4.26 -0.51
CA THR A 5 -15.03 -4.76 -1.01
C THR A 5 -15.20 -6.13 -1.69
N LYS A 6 -16.00 -7.04 -1.13
CA LYS A 6 -16.30 -8.33 -1.77
C LYS A 6 -17.03 -8.18 -3.09
N VAL A 7 -18.05 -7.32 -3.16
CA VAL A 7 -18.77 -7.06 -4.42
C VAL A 7 -17.85 -6.43 -5.45
N LEU A 8 -17.00 -5.48 -5.06
CA LEU A 8 -16.02 -4.87 -5.96
C LEU A 8 -14.98 -5.88 -6.45
N LEU A 9 -14.55 -6.80 -5.60
CA LEU A 9 -13.69 -7.91 -5.99
C LEU A 9 -14.36 -8.80 -7.04
N ASP A 10 -15.62 -9.19 -6.82
CA ASP A 10 -16.37 -10.02 -7.78
C ASP A 10 -16.57 -9.31 -9.13
N LEU A 11 -16.79 -8.00 -9.13
CA LEU A 11 -16.90 -7.20 -10.35
C LEU A 11 -15.55 -7.12 -11.09
N THR A 12 -14.46 -6.89 -10.36
CA THR A 12 -13.13 -6.73 -10.96
C THR A 12 -12.55 -8.04 -11.48
N GLN A 13 -12.96 -9.18 -10.92
CA GLN A 13 -12.62 -10.51 -11.43
C GLN A 13 -13.22 -10.80 -12.81
N ARG A 14 -14.28 -10.09 -13.23
CA ARG A 14 -14.89 -10.28 -14.55
C ARG A 14 -14.08 -9.65 -15.69
N ARG A 15 -13.08 -8.82 -15.37
CA ARG A 15 -12.10 -8.20 -16.30
C ARG A 15 -12.64 -7.35 -17.45
N ASN A 16 -13.96 -7.18 -17.54
CA ASN A 16 -14.61 -6.36 -18.55
C ASN A 16 -14.79 -4.93 -18.05
N PHE A 17 -13.69 -4.17 -18.01
CA PHE A 17 -13.72 -2.76 -17.60
C PHE A 17 -13.88 -1.82 -18.79
N TYR A 18 -14.61 -0.73 -18.59
CA TYR A 18 -14.43 0.53 -19.31
C TYR A 18 -13.48 1.47 -18.56
N ALA A 19 -12.97 2.51 -19.24
CA ALA A 19 -12.10 3.51 -18.61
C ALA A 19 -12.74 4.16 -17.37
N GLY A 20 -14.05 4.46 -17.44
CA GLY A 20 -14.81 5.01 -16.32
C GLY A 20 -14.97 4.05 -15.13
N ASP A 21 -14.99 2.73 -15.37
CA ASP A 21 -15.09 1.73 -14.31
C ASP A 21 -13.80 1.68 -13.48
N LEU A 22 -12.64 1.93 -14.12
CA LEU A 22 -11.35 2.01 -13.42
C LEU A 22 -11.35 3.19 -12.46
N LEU A 23 -11.72 4.39 -12.92
CA LEU A 23 -11.82 5.59 -12.07
C LEU A 23 -12.83 5.40 -10.94
N SER A 24 -14.02 4.87 -11.27
CA SER A 24 -15.06 4.59 -10.27
C SER A 24 -14.58 3.58 -9.23
N SER A 25 -13.80 2.58 -9.63
CA SER A 25 -13.23 1.59 -8.70
C SER A 25 -12.22 2.25 -7.76
N VAL A 26 -11.36 3.16 -8.24
CA VAL A 26 -10.45 3.93 -7.38
C VAL A 26 -11.23 4.78 -6.39
N GLU A 27 -12.27 5.47 -6.83
CA GLU A 27 -13.12 6.30 -5.98
C GLU A 27 -13.82 5.46 -4.88
N ILE A 28 -14.33 4.28 -5.24
CA ILE A 28 -14.92 3.36 -4.26
C ILE A 28 -13.85 2.92 -3.23
N LEU A 29 -12.66 2.54 -3.68
CA LEU A 29 -11.57 2.15 -2.77
C LEU A 29 -11.19 3.30 -1.83
N ARG A 30 -11.11 4.52 -2.35
CA ARG A 30 -10.85 5.72 -1.54
C ARG A 30 -11.92 5.92 -0.48
N ASN A 31 -13.20 5.89 -0.87
CA ASN A 31 -14.31 6.04 0.06
C ASN A 31 -14.33 4.95 1.15
N VAL A 32 -13.96 3.72 0.77
CA VAL A 32 -13.79 2.61 1.71
C VAL A 32 -12.65 2.89 2.70
N THR A 33 -11.48 3.30 2.22
CA THR A 33 -10.31 3.69 3.04
C THR A 33 -10.65 4.84 3.99
N ASP A 34 -11.30 5.90 3.50
CA ASP A 34 -11.74 7.04 4.30
C ASP A 34 -12.73 6.63 5.40
N THR A 35 -13.58 5.65 5.11
CA THR A 35 -14.54 5.14 6.10
C THR A 35 -13.84 4.30 7.17
N PHE A 36 -12.87 3.46 6.79
CA PHE A 36 -12.05 2.73 7.76
C PHE A 36 -11.32 3.67 8.71
N LYS A 37 -10.72 4.74 8.17
CA LYS A 37 -10.04 5.77 8.95
C LYS A 37 -10.98 6.50 9.90
N ARG A 38 -12.12 7.00 9.41
CA ARG A 38 -13.10 7.75 10.22
C ARG A 38 -13.76 6.90 11.30
N ALA A 39 -14.01 5.63 11.03
CA ALA A 39 -14.63 4.71 11.98
C ALA A 39 -13.61 4.07 12.94
N SER A 40 -12.32 4.37 12.82
CA SER A 40 -11.23 3.69 13.55
C SER A 40 -11.37 2.17 13.50
N TYR A 41 -11.81 1.65 12.35
CA TYR A 41 -12.07 0.23 12.17
C TYR A 41 -10.83 -0.48 11.64
N GLU A 42 -10.39 -1.52 12.33
CA GLU A 42 -9.27 -2.35 11.91
C GLU A 42 -9.72 -3.37 10.85
N PRO A 43 -9.15 -3.33 9.63
CA PRO A 43 -9.52 -4.26 8.57
C PRO A 43 -9.05 -5.69 8.91
N SER A 44 -9.89 -6.68 8.63
CA SER A 44 -9.51 -8.09 8.81
C SER A 44 -8.49 -8.54 7.75
N SER A 45 -7.77 -9.63 8.00
CA SER A 45 -6.82 -10.20 7.02
C SER A 45 -7.48 -10.46 5.65
N ASP A 46 -8.73 -10.91 5.65
CA ASP A 46 -9.49 -11.15 4.41
C ASP A 46 -9.81 -9.84 3.69
N ASP A 47 -10.21 -8.79 4.41
CA ASP A 47 -10.47 -7.48 3.83
C ASP A 47 -9.20 -6.89 3.20
N VAL A 48 -8.07 -7.05 3.87
CA VAL A 48 -6.75 -6.64 3.36
C VAL A 48 -6.41 -7.41 2.08
N GLN A 49 -6.54 -8.74 2.08
CA GLN A 49 -6.28 -9.54 0.88
C GLN A 49 -7.20 -9.15 -0.28
N ASN A 50 -8.50 -8.97 -0.03
CA ASN A 50 -9.47 -8.56 -1.05
C ASN A 50 -9.13 -7.19 -1.63
N PHE A 51 -8.75 -6.23 -0.79
CA PHE A 51 -8.36 -4.88 -1.21
C PHE A 51 -7.17 -4.91 -2.18
N PHE A 52 -6.09 -5.61 -1.81
CA PHE A 52 -4.92 -5.72 -2.68
C PHE A 52 -5.18 -6.57 -3.93
N GLN A 53 -6.08 -7.57 -3.85
CA GLN A 53 -6.48 -8.33 -5.03
C GLN A 53 -7.27 -7.48 -6.04
N ILE A 54 -8.17 -6.59 -5.57
CA ILE A 54 -8.86 -5.62 -6.43
C ILE A 54 -7.84 -4.76 -7.16
N ILE A 55 -6.87 -4.18 -6.43
CA ILE A 55 -5.82 -3.36 -7.04
C ILE A 55 -5.02 -4.16 -8.06
N SER A 56 -4.65 -5.40 -7.75
CA SER A 56 -3.96 -6.28 -8.69
C SER A 56 -4.75 -6.48 -9.97
N ASN A 57 -6.07 -6.64 -9.90
CA ASN A 57 -6.95 -6.78 -11.07
C ASN A 57 -7.02 -5.47 -11.89
N LEU A 58 -7.11 -4.33 -11.20
CA LEU A 58 -7.12 -3.02 -11.85
C LEU A 58 -5.81 -2.74 -12.60
N LEU A 59 -4.67 -3.18 -12.03
CA LEU A 59 -3.32 -3.01 -12.60
C LEU A 59 -2.92 -4.10 -13.60
N GLU A 60 -3.86 -4.88 -14.14
CA GLU A 60 -3.57 -5.82 -15.22
C GLU A 60 -3.11 -5.08 -16.49
N GLU A 61 -2.14 -5.66 -17.20
CA GLU A 61 -1.58 -5.07 -18.44
C GLU A 61 -2.65 -4.86 -19.52
N GLU A 62 -3.67 -5.71 -19.55
CA GLU A 62 -4.83 -5.61 -20.44
C GLU A 62 -5.62 -4.31 -20.25
N ASN A 63 -5.53 -3.68 -19.07
CA ASN A 63 -6.23 -2.43 -18.78
C ASN A 63 -5.40 -1.19 -19.14
N ARG A 64 -4.18 -1.33 -19.68
CA ARG A 64 -3.28 -0.21 -19.98
C ARG A 64 -3.95 0.88 -20.84
N GLU A 65 -4.53 0.50 -21.98
CA GLU A 65 -5.17 1.47 -22.89
C GLU A 65 -6.36 2.19 -22.23
N LYS A 66 -7.10 1.48 -21.36
CA LYS A 66 -8.23 2.03 -20.61
C LYS A 66 -7.76 3.00 -19.53
N TRP A 67 -6.64 2.73 -18.88
CA TRP A 67 -5.99 3.66 -17.96
C TRP A 67 -5.47 4.91 -18.68
N GLU A 68 -4.88 4.76 -19.87
CA GLU A 68 -4.47 5.91 -20.68
C GLU A 68 -5.66 6.81 -21.03
N ASP A 69 -6.79 6.23 -21.43
CA ASP A 69 -8.03 6.96 -21.73
C ASP A 69 -8.60 7.65 -20.47
N ALA A 70 -8.76 6.91 -19.37
CA ALA A 70 -9.24 7.44 -18.09
C ALA A 70 -8.40 8.64 -17.60
N GLN A 71 -7.08 8.57 -17.79
CA GLN A 71 -6.14 9.57 -17.34
C GLN A 71 -6.12 10.86 -18.17
N GLN A 72 -6.78 10.88 -19.33
CA GLN A 72 -7.00 12.13 -20.04
C GLN A 72 -7.91 13.08 -19.26
N ILE A 73 -8.80 12.52 -18.44
CA ILE A 73 -9.79 13.27 -17.66
C ILE A 73 -9.30 13.46 -16.22
N TYR A 74 -8.78 12.39 -15.60
CA TYR A 74 -8.40 12.43 -14.19
C TYR A 74 -7.23 11.48 -13.88
N PRO A 75 -6.20 11.89 -13.10
CA PRO A 75 -5.02 11.07 -12.83
C PRO A 75 -5.28 9.91 -11.85
N GLY A 76 -6.10 8.95 -12.26
CA GLY A 76 -6.59 7.86 -11.41
C GLY A 76 -5.50 6.93 -10.88
N SER A 77 -4.41 6.67 -11.62
CA SER A 77 -3.30 5.85 -11.11
C SER A 77 -2.56 6.53 -9.94
N VAL A 78 -2.46 7.86 -9.95
CA VAL A 78 -1.85 8.64 -8.87
C VAL A 78 -2.72 8.61 -7.64
N GLU A 79 -4.04 8.79 -7.79
CA GLU A 79 -4.98 8.65 -6.68
C GLU A 79 -4.96 7.22 -6.12
N LEU A 80 -4.90 6.20 -6.97
CA LEU A 80 -4.78 4.80 -6.53
C LEU A 80 -3.55 4.58 -5.65
N MET A 81 -2.39 5.15 -6.00
CA MET A 81 -1.20 5.07 -5.15
C MET A 81 -1.42 5.70 -3.77
N GLN A 82 -2.06 6.86 -3.70
CA GLN A 82 -2.37 7.53 -2.43
C GLN A 82 -3.34 6.70 -1.58
N VAL A 83 -4.36 6.11 -2.21
CA VAL A 83 -5.32 5.21 -1.55
C VAL A 83 -4.63 3.97 -0.98
N ILE A 84 -3.66 3.40 -1.70
CA ILE A 84 -2.86 2.26 -1.23
C ILE A 84 -2.00 2.67 -0.03
N GLU A 85 -1.33 3.81 -0.13
CA GLU A 85 -0.51 4.37 0.95
C GLU A 85 -1.36 4.56 2.22
N GLU A 86 -2.51 5.22 2.12
CA GLU A 86 -3.38 5.46 3.26
C GLU A 86 -3.94 4.15 3.84
N PHE A 87 -4.34 3.20 3.00
CA PHE A 87 -4.81 1.90 3.47
C PHE A 87 -3.70 1.12 4.20
N ILE A 88 -2.45 1.17 3.74
CA ILE A 88 -1.31 0.55 4.43
C ILE A 88 -1.12 1.14 5.84
N HIS A 89 -1.33 2.45 6.03
CA HIS A 89 -1.27 3.06 7.37
C HIS A 89 -2.35 2.49 8.28
N ILE A 90 -3.59 2.44 7.79
CA ILE A 90 -4.72 1.92 8.55
C ILE A 90 -4.46 0.48 9.00
N VAL A 91 -3.95 -0.37 8.08
CA VAL A 91 -3.56 -1.75 8.43
C VAL A 91 -2.44 -1.75 9.46
N GLY A 92 -1.39 -0.95 9.27
CA GLY A 92 -0.26 -0.86 10.18
C GLY A 92 -0.62 -0.43 11.61
N LEU A 93 -1.65 0.42 11.76
CA LEU A 93 -2.18 0.85 13.07
C LEU A 93 -2.77 -0.32 13.88
N GLY A 94 -3.45 -1.25 13.21
CA GLY A 94 -4.03 -2.45 13.85
C GLY A 94 -3.05 -3.62 14.02
N MET A 95 -1.82 -3.51 13.51
CA MET A 95 -0.81 -4.55 13.65
C MET A 95 -0.16 -4.52 15.04
N LYS A 96 0.31 -5.67 15.52
CA LYS A 96 1.15 -5.73 16.72
C LYS A 96 2.56 -5.27 16.43
N ASP A 97 3.27 -4.78 17.46
CA ASP A 97 4.66 -4.39 17.34
C ASP A 97 5.53 -5.55 16.81
N PHE A 98 6.57 -5.19 16.05
CA PHE A 98 7.49 -6.12 15.40
C PHE A 98 6.85 -7.06 14.36
N HIS A 99 5.56 -6.89 14.06
CA HIS A 99 4.90 -7.70 13.06
C HIS A 99 5.25 -7.22 11.65
N ASN A 100 5.49 -8.18 10.76
CA ASN A 100 5.81 -7.93 9.36
C ASN A 100 4.87 -8.73 8.46
N ALA A 101 3.88 -8.03 7.91
CA ALA A 101 2.93 -8.58 6.96
C ALA A 101 3.46 -8.42 5.53
N TYR A 102 3.34 -9.49 4.74
CA TYR A 102 3.62 -9.46 3.31
C TYR A 102 2.35 -9.82 2.55
N LEU A 103 2.03 -9.01 1.55
CA LEU A 103 0.91 -9.19 0.66
C LEU A 103 1.46 -9.37 -0.74
N MET A 104 1.06 -10.45 -1.39
CA MET A 104 1.63 -10.88 -2.66
C MET A 104 0.49 -11.19 -3.61
N THR A 105 0.51 -10.55 -4.77
CA THR A 105 -0.49 -10.74 -5.82
C THR A 105 0.22 -10.92 -7.18
N GLY A 106 -0.56 -11.02 -8.26
CA GLY A 106 -0.02 -11.13 -9.61
C GLY A 106 0.71 -9.87 -10.09
N ASN A 107 0.29 -8.68 -9.63
CA ASN A 107 0.76 -7.40 -10.16
C ASN A 107 1.35 -6.44 -9.11
N LEU A 108 1.22 -6.76 -7.81
CA LEU A 108 1.83 -5.98 -6.73
C LEU A 108 2.30 -6.87 -5.57
N VAL A 109 3.38 -6.46 -4.91
CA VAL A 109 3.84 -6.98 -3.63
C VAL A 109 3.96 -5.85 -2.64
N ALA A 110 3.39 -5.98 -1.46
CA ALA A 110 3.51 -5.00 -0.38
C ALA A 110 4.08 -5.65 0.89
N SER A 111 4.88 -4.91 1.64
CA SER A 111 5.28 -5.22 3.01
C SER A 111 4.83 -4.11 3.93
N ILE A 112 4.20 -4.49 5.04
CA ILE A 112 3.74 -3.59 6.09
C ILE A 112 4.43 -4.05 7.37
N GLN A 113 5.18 -3.14 8.00
CA GLN A 113 5.94 -3.43 9.20
C GLN A 113 5.61 -2.41 10.28
N ARG A 114 5.30 -2.88 11.48
CA ARG A 114 5.18 -2.01 12.66
C ARG A 114 6.45 -2.11 13.48
N LEU A 115 7.20 -1.01 13.54
CA LEU A 115 8.56 -0.95 14.05
C LEU A 115 8.64 0.08 15.19
N PRO A 116 8.84 -0.34 16.44
CA PRO A 116 9.18 0.58 17.52
C PRO A 116 10.53 1.26 17.24
N ALA A 117 10.67 2.56 17.51
CA ALA A 117 11.83 3.39 17.12
C ALA A 117 13.20 2.79 17.51
N VAL A 118 13.29 2.20 18.70
CA VAL A 118 14.54 1.64 19.25
C VAL A 118 14.88 0.24 18.73
N SER A 119 14.01 -0.38 17.93
CA SER A 119 14.15 -1.77 17.52
C SER A 119 14.91 -2.01 16.21
N VAL A 120 15.06 -0.99 15.37
CA VAL A 120 15.61 -1.16 14.02
C VAL A 120 17.13 -1.12 14.07
N MET A 121 17.74 -2.30 14.25
CA MET A 121 19.21 -2.44 14.40
C MET A 121 19.95 -2.57 13.07
N THR A 122 19.25 -2.96 12.00
CA THR A 122 19.81 -3.26 10.67
C THR A 122 18.99 -2.59 9.57
N ASP A 123 19.62 -2.34 8.43
CA ASP A 123 18.93 -1.81 7.25
C ASP A 123 17.90 -2.83 6.74
N ILE A 124 16.76 -2.33 6.29
CA ILE A 124 15.64 -3.15 5.83
C ILE A 124 15.73 -3.28 4.31
N ASN A 125 15.78 -4.52 3.82
CA ASN A 125 15.83 -4.82 2.39
C ASN A 125 14.45 -5.28 1.91
N PHE A 126 13.96 -4.69 0.83
CA PHE A 126 12.69 -5.06 0.21
C PHE A 126 12.81 -5.13 -1.31
N PRO A 127 12.18 -6.12 -1.99
CA PRO A 127 11.56 -7.32 -1.43
C PRO A 127 12.60 -8.35 -0.93
N MET A 128 12.23 -9.18 0.05
CA MET A 128 13.09 -10.26 0.55
C MET A 128 13.20 -11.40 -0.48
N LYS A 129 14.29 -11.47 -1.25
CA LYS A 129 14.50 -12.47 -2.32
C LYS A 129 14.52 -13.94 -1.83
N GLY A 130 14.93 -14.19 -0.58
CA GLY A 130 15.07 -15.55 -0.02
C GLY A 130 13.83 -16.11 0.71
N ARG A 131 12.71 -15.39 0.73
CA ARG A 131 11.52 -15.83 1.48
C ARG A 131 10.75 -16.90 0.70
N LYS A 132 10.56 -18.07 1.32
CA LYS A 132 9.68 -19.14 0.82
C LYS A 132 8.24 -18.60 0.75
N GLY A 133 7.69 -18.49 -0.45
CA GLY A 133 6.36 -17.90 -0.70
C GLY A 133 6.37 -16.58 -1.48
N MET A 134 7.54 -15.96 -1.69
CA MET A 134 7.65 -14.78 -2.58
C MET A 134 7.24 -15.16 -4.00
N VAL A 135 6.37 -14.36 -4.62
CA VAL A 135 5.91 -14.57 -6.00
C VAL A 135 7.08 -14.50 -7.00
N ASP A 136 7.06 -15.36 -8.01
CA ASP A 136 8.22 -15.60 -8.87
C ASP A 136 8.68 -14.34 -9.62
N TRP A 137 7.76 -13.48 -10.06
CA TRP A 137 8.11 -12.23 -10.75
C TRP A 137 8.86 -11.26 -9.83
N ALA A 138 8.46 -11.13 -8.57
CA ALA A 138 9.13 -10.28 -7.57
C ALA A 138 10.40 -10.92 -7.00
N ARG A 139 10.52 -12.24 -7.06
CA ARG A 139 11.75 -12.96 -6.68
C ARG A 139 12.84 -12.76 -7.73
N ASN A 140 12.46 -12.83 -9.00
CA ASN A 140 13.35 -12.72 -10.14
C ASN A 140 13.66 -11.25 -10.51
N SER A 141 12.93 -10.28 -9.96
CA SER A 141 13.20 -8.86 -10.22
C SER A 141 14.57 -8.45 -9.65
N GLU A 142 15.27 -7.60 -10.37
CA GLU A 142 16.52 -6.99 -9.88
C GLU A 142 16.23 -5.84 -8.89
N ASP A 143 15.04 -5.25 -9.00
CA ASP A 143 14.55 -4.15 -8.18
C ASP A 143 14.60 -4.49 -6.69
N LYS A 144 15.31 -3.63 -5.94
CA LYS A 144 15.37 -3.67 -4.49
C LYS A 144 15.51 -2.27 -3.94
N VAL A 145 14.91 -2.03 -2.78
CA VAL A 145 15.11 -0.84 -1.98
C VAL A 145 15.77 -1.24 -0.67
N VAL A 146 16.80 -0.49 -0.29
CA VAL A 146 17.48 -0.61 1.01
C VAL A 146 17.10 0.62 1.81
N ILE A 147 16.39 0.39 2.91
CA ILE A 147 15.90 1.42 3.80
C ILE A 147 16.87 1.51 4.98
N PRO A 148 17.65 2.60 5.10
CA PRO A 148 18.67 2.71 6.12
C PRO A 148 18.03 2.86 7.50
N LYS A 149 18.58 2.16 8.50
CA LYS A 149 18.07 2.20 9.88
C LYS A 149 18.05 3.60 10.50
N GLY A 150 18.89 4.51 10.00
CA GLY A 150 19.03 5.88 10.50
C GLY A 150 17.77 6.75 10.36
N ILE A 151 16.77 6.33 9.58
CA ILE A 151 15.50 7.05 9.46
C ILE A 151 14.53 6.76 10.61
N PHE A 152 14.75 5.67 11.37
CA PHE A 152 13.90 5.27 12.50
C PHE A 152 14.37 5.86 13.82
N VAL A 153 15.07 6.99 13.77
CA VAL A 153 15.49 7.75 14.94
C VAL A 153 14.34 8.69 15.32
N PRO A 154 13.99 8.85 16.62
CA PRO A 154 13.11 9.92 17.04
C PRO A 154 13.78 11.26 16.75
N GLN A 155 13.58 11.81 15.54
CA GLN A 155 14.06 13.13 15.16
C GLN A 155 12.96 14.15 15.39
N THR A 156 13.22 15.06 16.32
CA THR A 156 12.51 16.34 16.42
C THR A 156 12.72 17.10 15.11
N ALA A 157 11.72 17.06 14.23
CA ALA A 157 11.61 17.80 12.97
C ALA A 157 12.72 17.56 11.91
N ALA A 158 12.40 16.84 10.83
CA ALA A 158 13.05 17.06 9.53
C ALA A 158 12.17 16.59 8.36
N THR A 159 11.73 17.58 7.59
CA THR A 159 11.19 17.52 6.23
C THR A 159 12.11 16.74 5.28
N GLY A 160 11.59 15.75 4.56
CA GLY A 160 12.33 15.07 3.49
C GLY A 160 11.47 14.07 2.72
N ILE A 161 11.05 14.46 1.52
CA ILE A 161 10.23 13.70 0.58
C ILE A 161 11.02 12.52 0.02
N PHE A 162 10.57 11.30 0.33
CA PHE A 162 10.69 10.11 -0.50
C PHE A 162 9.43 9.29 -0.21
N LEU A 163 8.90 8.52 -1.16
CA LEU A 163 7.69 7.70 -0.99
C LEU A 163 7.91 6.50 -0.04
N ILE A 164 8.57 6.75 1.09
CA ILE A 164 8.51 5.96 2.31
C ILE A 164 7.42 6.65 3.10
N VAL A 165 6.30 5.98 3.29
CA VAL A 165 5.29 6.56 4.16
C VAL A 165 5.75 6.36 5.59
N LEU A 166 6.44 7.36 6.10
CA LEU A 166 6.78 7.52 7.51
C LEU A 166 5.74 8.48 8.09
N SER A 167 4.53 7.98 8.36
CA SER A 167 3.57 8.76 9.14
C SER A 167 4.03 8.79 10.60
N SER A 168 4.87 9.76 10.95
CA SER A 168 5.02 10.24 12.32
C SER A 168 3.99 11.34 12.58
N ASN A 169 2.72 10.96 12.70
CA ASN A 169 1.70 11.91 13.14
C ASN A 169 1.91 12.14 14.64
N LEU A 170 2.45 13.31 15.00
CA LEU A 170 2.59 13.80 16.37
C LEU A 170 1.23 14.01 17.07
N ASP A 171 0.10 13.92 16.35
CA ASP A 171 -1.19 14.37 16.88
C ASP A 171 -2.23 13.29 17.24
N CYS A 172 -1.97 11.98 17.10
CA CYS A 172 -3.06 11.00 17.40
C CYS A 172 -2.66 9.56 17.77
N PHE A 173 -1.46 9.31 18.30
CA PHE A 173 -1.18 7.98 18.84
C PHE A 173 -1.49 7.90 20.34
N PRO A 174 -2.19 6.87 20.83
CA PRO A 174 -2.08 6.52 22.23
C PRO A 174 -0.61 6.18 22.44
N ALA A 175 0.07 6.97 23.27
CA ALA A 175 1.40 6.62 23.74
C ALA A 175 1.30 5.21 24.33
N ASP A 176 1.83 4.21 23.62
CA ASP A 176 2.11 2.92 24.23
C ASP A 176 2.97 3.22 25.46
N MET A 177 2.65 2.57 26.57
CA MET A 177 2.88 3.02 27.96
C MET A 177 4.34 3.30 28.40
N ASP A 178 5.29 3.40 27.48
CA ASP A 178 6.69 3.75 27.68
C ASP A 178 7.18 4.98 26.85
N GLY A 179 6.29 5.72 26.18
CA GLY A 179 6.65 7.02 25.56
C GLY A 179 7.64 6.95 24.40
N SER A 180 7.87 5.77 23.81
CA SER A 180 8.73 5.58 22.65
C SER A 180 7.90 5.56 21.36
N PRO A 181 8.32 6.30 20.30
CA PRO A 181 7.54 6.40 19.08
C PRO A 181 7.51 5.06 18.32
N VAL A 182 6.36 4.74 17.73
CA VAL A 182 6.17 3.57 16.85
C VAL A 182 6.06 4.06 15.41
N PHE A 183 6.80 3.43 14.51
CA PHE A 183 6.77 3.70 13.08
C PHE A 183 6.00 2.61 12.34
N ILE A 184 5.23 3.02 11.35
CA ILE A 184 4.65 2.11 10.35
C ILE A 184 5.47 2.28 9.08
N LEU A 185 6.03 1.19 8.59
CA LEU A 185 6.76 1.16 7.32
C LEU A 185 5.93 0.37 6.30
N GLY A 186 5.44 1.08 5.29
CA GLY A 186 4.83 0.50 4.10
C GLY A 186 5.78 0.55 2.91
N THR A 187 6.09 -0.59 2.31
CA THR A 187 6.86 -0.66 1.05
C THR A 187 6.11 -1.46 0.01
N VAL A 188 5.99 -0.94 -1.21
CA VAL A 188 5.25 -1.59 -2.29
C VAL A 188 6.12 -1.69 -3.53
N LEU A 189 6.11 -2.86 -4.17
CA LEU A 189 6.70 -3.14 -5.48
C LEU A 189 5.56 -3.41 -6.45
N TYR A 190 5.46 -2.61 -7.49
CA TYR A 190 4.49 -2.80 -8.56
C TYR A 190 5.16 -3.45 -9.77
N LYS A 191 4.49 -4.41 -10.39
CA LYS A 191 4.97 -5.07 -11.60
C LYS A 191 4.76 -4.21 -12.84
N THR A 192 3.59 -3.61 -12.96
CA THR A 192 3.05 -3.03 -14.21
C THR A 192 2.66 -1.56 -14.10
N LEU A 193 2.61 -1.00 -12.88
CA LEU A 193 2.15 0.38 -12.64
C LEU A 193 2.97 1.42 -13.42
N GLY A 194 4.27 1.17 -13.64
CA GLY A 194 5.12 2.05 -14.43
C GLY A 194 4.65 2.27 -15.88
N LEU A 195 3.82 1.36 -16.41
CA LEU A 195 3.22 1.49 -17.75
C LEU A 195 1.98 2.41 -17.76
N MET A 196 1.39 2.65 -16.60
CA MET A 196 0.13 3.38 -16.43
C MET A 196 0.35 4.77 -15.85
N LEU A 197 1.50 5.05 -15.23
CA LEU A 197 1.77 6.36 -14.65
C LEU A 197 1.93 7.42 -15.74
N PRO A 198 1.37 8.63 -15.56
CA PRO A 198 1.63 9.74 -16.46
C PRO A 198 3.12 10.11 -16.42
N ALA A 199 3.66 10.55 -17.56
CA ALA A 199 5.05 11.00 -17.62
C ALA A 199 5.29 12.15 -16.63
N PRO A 200 6.46 12.19 -15.93
CA PRO A 200 6.79 13.28 -15.05
C PRO A 200 6.82 14.59 -15.84
N ARG A 201 6.07 15.60 -15.36
CA ARG A 201 6.07 16.96 -15.89
C ARG A 201 7.30 17.73 -15.42
#